data_AF-A0A3R9N8F5-F1
#
_entry.id   AF-A0A3R9N8F5-F1
#
_cell.length_a   1.000
_cell.length_b   1.000
_cell.length_c   1.000
_cell.angle_alpha   90.00
_cell.angle_beta   90.00
_cell.angle_gamma   90.00
#
_symmetry.space_group_name_H-M   'P 1'
#
loop_
_entity.id
_entity.type
_entity.pdbx_description
1 polymer ?
#
loop_
_entity_poly.entity_id
_entity_poly.type
_entity_poly.pdbx_seq_one_letter_code
_entity_poly.pdbx_strand_id
1 'polypeptide(L)'
;MKNKIESIKNVARSKTWVSFVNENNEPYSLLHWSVGGVNSDPKDSWLVQDEMTFETREFATLEEATAWIEENVGIILDILG
;
A
#
# COMPACT_ATOMS: atom_id res chain seq x y z
N MET A 1 7.41 -14.04 0.12
CA MET A 1 6.20 -13.23 0.38
C MET A 1 6.12 -12.71 1.80
N LYS A 2 5.86 -13.52 2.84
CA LYS A 2 5.66 -13.00 4.23
C LYS A 2 6.70 -11.97 4.70
N ASN A 3 7.99 -12.23 4.50
CA ASN A 3 9.05 -11.30 4.92
C ASN A 3 8.99 -9.95 4.19
N LYS A 4 8.58 -9.93 2.90
CA LYS A 4 8.45 -8.72 2.09
C LYS A 4 7.23 -7.91 2.49
N ILE A 5 6.12 -8.58 2.80
CA ILE A 5 4.90 -7.93 3.30
C ILE A 5 5.13 -7.29 4.66
N GLU A 6 5.84 -7.95 5.56
CA GLU A 6 6.24 -7.34 6.84
C GLU A 6 7.16 -6.13 6.63
N SER A 7 8.09 -6.19 5.67
CA SER A 7 8.89 -5.01 5.28
C SER A 7 8.01 -3.86 4.76
N ILE A 8 7.03 -4.14 3.88
CA ILE A 8 6.07 -3.14 3.38
C ILE A 8 5.31 -2.49 4.54
N LYS A 9 4.76 -3.29 5.46
CA LYS A 9 4.06 -2.78 6.66
C LYS A 9 4.95 -1.86 7.49
N ASN A 10 6.20 -2.26 7.71
CA ASN A 10 7.13 -1.49 8.52
C ASN A 10 7.50 -0.16 7.88
N VAL A 11 7.78 -0.14 6.57
CA VAL A 11 8.07 1.11 5.84
C VAL A 11 6.83 2.01 5.84
N ALA A 12 5.67 1.47 5.48
CA ALA A 12 4.41 2.19 5.40
C ALA A 12 4.01 2.85 6.73
N ARG A 13 4.18 2.15 7.87
CA ARG A 13 3.96 2.72 9.21
C ARG A 13 4.94 3.86 9.56
N SER A 14 6.16 3.82 9.01
CA SER A 14 7.21 4.80 9.32
C SER A 14 7.23 6.04 8.41
N LYS A 15 6.88 5.89 7.13
CA LYS A 15 7.08 6.91 6.09
C LYS A 15 5.79 7.34 5.39
N THR A 16 4.61 6.91 5.88
CA THR A 16 3.28 7.12 5.28
C THR A 16 3.10 6.57 3.85
N TRP A 17 4.13 6.02 3.22
CA TRP A 17 4.03 5.33 1.94
C TRP A 17 5.20 4.35 1.73
N VAL A 18 5.02 3.45 0.77
CA VAL A 18 6.07 2.55 0.26
C VAL A 18 5.73 2.15 -1.17
N SER A 19 6.72 2.13 -2.06
CA SER A 19 6.56 1.57 -3.41
C SER A 19 7.23 0.21 -3.49
N PHE A 20 6.79 -0.63 -4.41
CA PHE A 20 7.32 -1.97 -4.60
C PHE A 20 7.02 -2.45 -6.02
N VAL A 21 7.78 -3.45 -6.47
CA VAL A 21 7.60 -4.05 -7.79
C VAL A 21 7.34 -5.54 -7.65
N ASN A 22 6.41 -6.04 -8.47
CA ASN A 22 6.14 -7.47 -8.55
C ASN A 22 7.08 -8.18 -9.55
N GLU A 23 6.89 -9.48 -9.72
CA GLU A 23 7.66 -10.33 -10.63
C GLU A 23 7.54 -9.97 -12.11
N ASN A 24 6.45 -9.30 -12.49
CA ASN A 24 6.25 -8.77 -13.84
C ASN A 24 6.86 -7.37 -14.00
N ASN A 25 7.59 -6.87 -12.99
CA ASN A 25 8.15 -5.53 -12.96
C ASN A 25 7.08 -4.42 -13.02
N GLU A 26 5.86 -4.74 -12.56
CA GLU A 26 4.77 -3.77 -12.40
C GLU A 26 4.95 -3.00 -11.09
N PRO A 27 5.03 -1.66 -11.14
CA PRO A 27 5.14 -0.81 -9.97
C PRO A 27 3.81 -0.60 -9.25
N TYR A 28 3.84 -0.76 -7.93
CA TYR A 28 2.74 -0.46 -7.02
C TYR A 28 3.19 0.47 -5.90
N SER A 29 2.26 1.26 -5.36
CA SER A 29 2.45 2.01 -4.12
C SER A 29 1.38 1.71 -3.10
N LEU A 30 1.79 1.58 -1.84
CA LEU A 30 0.91 1.57 -0.68
C LEU A 30 1.06 2.90 0.05
N LEU A 31 -0.03 3.66 0.16
CA LEU A 31 -0.08 5.00 0.72
C LEU A 31 -0.98 5.03 1.95
N HIS A 32 -0.55 5.72 3.01
CA HIS A 32 -1.40 6.11 4.13
C HIS A 32 -1.95 7.51 3.85
N TRP A 33 -3.27 7.62 3.83
CA TRP A 33 -3.96 8.85 3.53
C TRP A 33 -4.93 9.19 4.66
N SER A 34 -4.61 10.26 5.39
CA SER A 34 -5.45 10.83 6.45
C SER A 34 -6.10 12.11 5.93
N VAL A 35 -7.42 12.12 5.75
CA VAL A 35 -8.15 13.35 5.45
C VAL A 35 -8.63 13.98 6.74
N GLY A 36 -8.13 15.17 7.04
CA GLY A 36 -8.81 16.09 7.96
C GLY A 36 -10.04 16.66 7.27
N GLY A 37 -11.21 16.07 7.49
CA GLY A 37 -12.46 16.57 6.94
C GLY A 37 -12.81 17.96 7.48
N VAL A 38 -13.60 18.74 6.72
CA VAL A 38 -14.09 20.08 7.12
C VAL A 38 -14.84 20.06 8.47
N ASN A 39 -15.35 18.89 8.87
CA ASN A 39 -16.06 18.66 10.13
C ASN A 39 -15.20 18.03 11.24
N SER A 40 -13.87 17.99 11.09
CA SER A 40 -12.95 17.34 12.06
C SER A 40 -13.15 15.84 12.26
N ASP A 41 -13.81 15.15 11.33
CA ASP A 41 -13.83 13.68 11.32
C ASP A 41 -12.55 13.20 10.60
N PRO A 42 -11.54 12.69 11.35
CA PRO A 42 -10.38 12.09 10.71
C PRO A 42 -10.82 10.81 10.00
N LYS A 43 -10.67 10.80 8.67
CA LYS A 43 -10.77 9.57 7.88
C LYS A 43 -9.36 9.11 7.55
N ASP A 44 -8.88 8.13 8.30
CA ASP A 44 -7.65 7.40 7.99
C ASP A 44 -7.98 6.27 7.02
N SER A 45 -7.22 6.20 5.93
CA SER A 45 -7.40 5.23 4.86
C SER A 45 -6.06 4.80 4.28
N TRP A 46 -6.04 3.60 3.72
CA TRP A 46 -4.89 3.05 3.01
C TRP A 46 -5.23 2.90 1.54
N LEU A 47 -4.35 3.34 0.65
CA LEU A 47 -4.52 3.25 -0.79
C LEU A 47 -3.45 2.34 -1.37
N VAL A 48 -3.87 1.32 -2.12
CA VAL A 48 -2.97 0.59 -3.02
C VAL A 48 -3.19 1.14 -4.43
N GLN A 49 -2.13 1.65 -5.03
CA GLN A 49 -2.12 2.21 -6.38
C GLN A 49 -1.30 1.32 -7.30
N ASP A 50 -1.88 0.97 -8.45
CA ASP A 50 -1.12 0.50 -9.61
C ASP A 50 -0.59 1.74 -10.35
N GLU A 51 0.73 1.89 -10.42
CA GLU A 51 1.38 3.07 -11.00
C GLU A 51 1.37 3.06 -12.54
N MET A 52 1.03 1.94 -13.17
CA MET A 52 0.90 1.84 -14.63
C MET A 52 -0.47 2.32 -15.11
N THR A 53 -1.52 2.02 -14.33
CA THR A 53 -2.92 2.33 -14.67
C THR A 53 -3.47 3.53 -13.89
N PHE A 54 -2.81 3.93 -12.81
CA PHE A 54 -3.29 4.89 -11.82
C PHE A 54 -4.59 4.46 -11.12
N GLU A 55 -4.98 3.19 -11.24
CA GLU A 55 -6.11 2.65 -10.48
C GLU A 55 -5.73 2.57 -9.01
N THR A 56 -6.64 3.04 -8.15
CA THR A 56 -6.46 3.05 -6.71
C THR A 56 -7.54 2.24 -6.03
N ARG A 57 -7.15 1.49 -5.00
CA ARG A 57 -8.07 0.76 -4.14
C ARG A 57 -7.89 1.21 -2.70
N GLU A 58 -9.00 1.63 -2.08
CA GLU A 58 -9.05 2.11 -0.70
C GLU A 58 -9.36 0.98 0.28
N PHE A 59 -8.69 1.01 1.42
CA PHE A 59 -8.83 0.07 2.53
C PHE A 59 -8.93 0.83 3.86
N ALA A 60 -9.68 0.27 4.82
CA ALA A 60 -9.83 0.89 6.13
C ALA A 60 -8.61 0.66 7.02
N THR A 61 -7.89 -0.44 6.82
CA THR A 61 -6.73 -0.82 7.63
C THR A 61 -5.53 -1.23 6.77
N LEU A 62 -4.33 -1.13 7.36
CA LEU A 62 -3.10 -1.59 6.72
C LEU A 62 -3.12 -3.11 6.49
N GLU A 63 -3.76 -3.83 7.41
CA GLU A 63 -3.92 -5.28 7.36
C GLU A 63 -4.79 -5.70 6.17
N GLU A 64 -5.89 -5.00 5.90
CA GLU A 64 -6.72 -5.22 4.72
C GLU A 64 -5.96 -4.93 3.42
N ALA A 65 -5.25 -3.80 3.37
CA ALA A 65 -4.46 -3.43 2.19
C ALA A 65 -3.38 -4.47 1.89
N THR A 66 -2.67 -4.93 2.92
CA THR A 66 -1.58 -5.91 2.74
C THR A 66 -2.08 -7.32 2.44
N ALA A 67 -3.22 -7.73 2.98
CA ALA A 67 -3.88 -8.98 2.56
C ALA A 67 -4.26 -8.93 1.08
N TRP A 68 -4.80 -7.81 0.60
CA TRP A 68 -5.12 -7.66 -0.82
C TRP A 68 -3.85 -7.72 -1.69
N ILE A 69 -2.75 -7.09 -1.27
CA ILE A 69 -1.46 -7.17 -1.98
C ILE A 69 -0.98 -8.63 -2.08
N GLU A 70 -1.06 -9.39 -0.97
CA GLU A 70 -0.68 -10.81 -0.95
C GLU A 70 -1.50 -11.67 -1.93
N GLU A 71 -2.79 -11.36 -2.08
CA GLU A 71 -3.71 -12.12 -2.92
C GLU A 71 -3.66 -11.71 -4.41
N ASN A 72 -3.36 -10.45 -4.72
CA ASN A 72 -3.61 -9.88 -6.05
C ASN A 72 -2.36 -9.41 -6.80
N VAL A 73 -1.29 -9.01 -6.08
CA VAL A 73 -0.11 -8.40 -6.73
C VAL A 73 0.98 -9.44 -7.07
N GLY A 74 0.84 -10.67 -6.58
CA GLY A 74 1.76 -11.76 -6.85
C GLY A 74 3.07 -11.65 -6.05
N ILE A 75 4.18 -12.15 -6.62
CA ILE A 75 5.46 -12.16 -5.92
C ILE A 75 6.11 -10.78 -5.96
N ILE A 76 6.35 -10.21 -4.78
CA ILE A 76 7.08 -8.94 -4.62
C ILE A 76 8.59 -9.20 -4.72
N LEU A 77 9.23 -8.60 -5.72
CA LEU A 77 10.68 -8.71 -5.94
C LEU A 77 11.44 -7.67 -5.12
N ASP A 78 11.06 -6.41 -5.26
CA ASP A 78 11.77 -5.30 -4.63
C ASP A 78 10.84 -4.32 -3.92
N ILE A 79 11.37 -3.67 -2.89
CA ILE A 79 10.67 -2.68 -2.08
C ILE A 79 11.49 -1.41 -2.13
N LEU A 80 10.86 -0.35 -2.65
CA LEU A 80 11.42 0.97 -2.84
C LEU A 80 10.81 1.89 -1.77
N GLY A 81 11.60 2.23 -0.75
CA GLY A 81 11.12 2.90 0.47
C GLY A 81 12.05 3.95 1.02
#